data_AF-A0A1T1BAF6-F1
#
_entry.id   AF-A0A1T1BAF6-F1
#
_cell.length_a   1.000
_cell.length_b   1.000
_cell.length_c   1.000
_cell.angle_alpha   90.00
_cell.angle_beta   90.00
_cell.angle_gamma   90.00
#
_symmetry.space_group_name_H-M   'P 1'
#
loop_
_entity.id
_entity.type
_entity.pdbx_description
1 polymer ?
#
loop_
_entity_poly.entity_id
_entity_poly.type
_entity_poly.pdbx_seq_one_letter_code
_entity_poly.pdbx_strand_id
1 'polypeptide(L)'
;MKKKLSMLVVTAILLYSCQQKDWTGSNENGIETDSSEISGISDRMVRKWFLMNRESDSIMALAQQTIQQKRTEVESHPPDEREYINSCIGEAQQHLDELKKKVKYIRGFAIHIEKYDPALQHTIDSLKEDYFQEKYKLEDALKKI
;
A
#
# COMPACT_ATOMS: atom_id res chain seq x y z
N MET A 1 16.17 31.36 -30.27
CA MET A 1 16.61 30.61 -29.07
C MET A 1 16.21 31.37 -27.80
N LYS A 2 15.11 31.01 -27.14
CA LYS A 2 14.72 31.55 -25.81
C LYS A 2 13.71 30.59 -25.16
N LYS A 3 14.10 29.83 -24.13
CA LYS A 3 13.23 29.34 -23.02
C LYS A 3 14.11 28.77 -21.89
N LYS A 4 14.44 29.58 -20.88
CA LYS A 4 14.90 29.12 -19.55
C LYS A 4 14.54 30.19 -18.51
N LEU A 5 13.28 30.22 -18.05
CA LEU A 5 12.87 31.12 -16.96
C LEU A 5 11.60 30.63 -16.23
N SER A 6 11.44 29.32 -16.07
CA SER A 6 10.23 28.72 -15.48
C SER A 6 10.48 27.78 -14.30
N MET A 7 11.66 27.81 -13.68
CA MET A 7 11.97 26.96 -12.51
C MET A 7 12.26 27.69 -11.20
N LEU A 8 12.26 29.03 -11.16
CA LEU A 8 12.55 29.78 -9.93
C LEU A 8 11.29 30.19 -9.13
N VAL A 9 10.10 30.15 -9.72
CA VAL A 9 8.87 30.63 -9.06
C VAL A 9 8.27 29.56 -8.13
N VAL A 10 8.47 28.28 -8.42
CA VAL A 10 7.86 27.17 -7.65
C VAL A 10 8.54 26.99 -6.29
N THR A 11 9.84 27.30 -6.18
CA THR A 11 10.59 27.13 -4.92
C THR A 11 10.26 28.21 -3.87
N ALA A 12 9.82 29.40 -4.29
CA ALA A 12 9.47 30.48 -3.36
C ALA A 12 8.15 30.23 -2.60
N ILE A 13 7.19 29.53 -3.22
CA ILE A 13 5.88 29.24 -2.61
C ILE A 13 5.99 28.14 -1.53
N LEU A 14 6.93 27.21 -1.70
CA LEU A 14 7.17 26.11 -0.74
C LEU A 14 7.92 26.56 0.52
N LEU A 15 8.63 27.70 0.49
CA LEU A 15 9.30 28.25 1.67
C LEU A 15 8.41 29.21 2.47
N TYR A 16 7.40 29.83 1.85
CA TYR A 16 6.48 30.74 2.54
C TYR A 16 5.47 30.02 3.45
N SER A 17 5.21 28.73 3.21
CA SER A 17 4.27 27.93 4.01
C SER A 17 4.87 27.36 5.30
N CYS A 18 6.17 27.56 5.56
CA CYS A 18 6.87 27.00 6.72
C CYS A 18 7.24 28.03 7.81
N GLN A 19 6.87 29.31 7.68
CA GLN A 19 7.32 30.36 8.62
C GLN A 19 6.26 31.19 9.33
N GLN A 20 4.95 30.89 9.22
CA GLN A 20 3.97 31.54 10.09
C GLN A 20 3.65 30.70 11.33
N LYS A 21 4.55 30.79 12.31
CA LYS A 21 4.22 30.49 13.71
C LYS A 21 4.96 31.46 14.63
N ASP A 22 4.71 32.76 14.44
CA ASP A 22 5.01 33.75 15.47
C ASP A 22 3.98 33.64 16.59
N TRP A 23 4.45 33.07 17.71
CA TRP A 23 3.83 33.18 19.01
C TRP A 23 4.00 34.60 19.52
N THR A 24 2.95 35.40 19.51
CA THR A 24 2.73 36.47 20.51
C THR A 24 1.31 37.02 20.37
N GLY A 25 0.48 36.81 21.38
CA GLY A 25 -0.87 37.35 21.42
C GLY A 25 -1.79 36.60 22.38
N SER A 26 -1.61 36.88 23.67
CA SER A 26 -2.52 36.56 24.77
C SER A 26 -4.01 36.59 24.37
N ASN A 27 -4.74 35.50 24.61
CA ASN A 27 -6.05 35.61 25.24
C ASN A 27 -6.45 34.29 25.89
N GLU A 28 -6.74 34.36 27.19
CA GLU A 28 -7.51 33.35 27.92
C GLU A 28 -8.86 33.18 27.21
N ASN A 29 -9.18 31.95 26.80
CA ASN A 29 -10.51 31.38 26.97
C ASN A 29 -10.53 29.94 26.48
N GLY A 30 -11.15 29.09 27.30
CA GLY A 30 -11.26 27.66 27.07
C GLY A 30 -11.80 27.32 25.69
N ILE A 31 -11.08 26.45 25.01
CA ILE A 31 -11.65 25.58 23.99
C ILE A 31 -11.12 24.20 24.35
N GLU A 32 -12.00 23.39 24.90
CA GLU A 32 -11.87 21.94 24.89
C GLU A 32 -11.63 21.53 23.44
N THR A 33 -10.38 21.39 23.05
CA THR A 33 -10.04 20.95 21.70
C THR A 33 -10.47 19.50 21.59
N ASP A 34 -11.54 19.28 20.84
CA ASP A 34 -12.18 18.01 20.50
C ASP A 34 -11.15 16.91 20.15
N SER A 35 -10.72 16.16 21.16
CA SER A 35 -9.99 14.91 20.95
C SER A 35 -10.86 13.84 20.26
N SER A 36 -12.18 14.07 20.24
CA SER A 36 -13.18 13.18 19.67
C SER A 36 -13.17 13.16 18.13
N GLU A 37 -12.90 14.28 17.47
CA GLU A 37 -12.91 14.37 16.00
C GLU A 37 -11.69 13.72 15.34
N ILE A 38 -10.51 13.82 15.97
CA ILE A 38 -9.26 13.25 15.45
C ILE A 38 -9.31 11.71 15.49
N SER A 39 -9.89 11.15 16.56
CA SER A 39 -10.08 9.70 16.74
C SER A 39 -10.99 9.09 15.67
N GLY A 40 -12.08 9.76 15.30
CA GLY A 40 -13.03 9.23 14.31
C GLY A 40 -12.48 9.17 12.88
N ILE A 41 -11.57 10.09 12.52
CA ILE A 41 -10.92 10.13 11.21
C ILE A 41 -9.87 9.00 11.06
N SER A 42 -9.09 8.72 12.11
CA SER A 42 -8.11 7.62 12.09
C SER A 42 -8.81 6.26 12.06
N ASP A 43 -9.89 6.10 12.82
CA ASP A 43 -10.71 4.89 12.85
C ASP A 43 -11.27 4.52 11.48
N ARG A 44 -11.87 5.53 10.82
CA ARG A 44 -12.45 5.36 9.49
C ARG A 44 -11.37 5.06 8.46
N MET A 45 -10.19 5.69 8.51
CA MET A 45 -9.10 5.42 7.55
C MET A 45 -8.51 4.01 7.72
N VAL A 46 -8.28 3.58 8.96
CA VAL A 46 -7.75 2.24 9.25
C VAL A 46 -8.74 1.18 8.80
N ARG A 47 -10.00 1.24 9.26
CA ARG A 47 -11.04 0.30 8.81
C ARG A 47 -11.22 0.34 7.29
N LYS A 48 -11.20 1.51 6.67
CA LYS A 48 -11.31 1.63 5.21
C LYS A 48 -10.14 0.97 4.49
N TRP A 49 -8.91 1.13 4.97
CA TRP A 49 -7.74 0.48 4.37
C TRP A 49 -7.81 -1.05 4.49
N PHE A 50 -8.19 -1.56 5.66
CA PHE A 50 -8.29 -3.00 5.90
C PHE A 50 -9.49 -3.67 5.21
N LEU A 51 -10.66 -3.01 5.20
CA LEU A 51 -11.91 -3.56 4.63
C LEU A 51 -12.04 -3.28 3.13
N MET A 52 -11.53 -2.16 2.62
CA MET A 52 -11.62 -1.81 1.20
C MET A 52 -10.38 -2.23 0.40
N ASN A 53 -9.66 -3.26 0.83
CA ASN A 53 -8.55 -3.80 0.03
C ASN A 53 -9.05 -4.60 -1.20
N ARG A 54 -10.06 -4.05 -1.91
CA ARG A 54 -10.52 -4.45 -3.24
C ARG A 54 -9.37 -4.42 -4.24
N GLU A 55 -8.38 -3.56 -4.01
CA GLU A 55 -7.12 -3.57 -4.76
C GLU A 55 -6.41 -4.91 -4.60
N SER A 56 -6.22 -5.41 -3.37
CA SER A 56 -5.63 -6.73 -3.16
C SER A 56 -6.41 -7.87 -3.83
N ASP A 57 -7.75 -7.84 -3.79
CA ASP A 57 -8.56 -8.86 -4.49
C ASP A 57 -8.34 -8.81 -6.01
N SER A 58 -8.30 -7.59 -6.57
CA SER A 58 -8.03 -7.38 -7.99
C SER A 58 -6.64 -7.87 -8.37
N ILE A 59 -5.62 -7.56 -7.57
CA ILE A 59 -4.23 -8.00 -7.79
C ILE A 59 -4.14 -9.53 -7.71
N MET A 60 -4.71 -10.14 -6.68
CA MET A 60 -4.68 -11.60 -6.52
C MET A 60 -5.41 -12.30 -7.66
N ALA A 61 -6.55 -11.77 -8.10
CA ALA A 61 -7.31 -12.32 -9.23
C ALA A 61 -6.54 -12.21 -10.55
N LEU A 62 -5.96 -11.03 -10.83
CA LEU A 62 -5.13 -10.81 -12.01
C LEU A 62 -3.90 -11.72 -12.02
N ALA A 63 -3.18 -11.80 -10.89
CA ALA A 63 -2.03 -12.68 -10.74
C ALA A 63 -2.40 -14.14 -10.99
N GLN A 64 -3.50 -14.62 -10.39
CA GLN A 64 -4.00 -15.97 -10.59
C GLN A 64 -4.31 -16.24 -12.07
N GLN A 65 -4.93 -15.28 -12.76
CA GLN A 65 -5.25 -15.39 -14.18
C GLN A 65 -3.97 -15.44 -15.03
N THR A 66 -3.01 -14.55 -14.81
CA THR A 66 -1.73 -14.51 -15.54
C THR A 66 -0.97 -15.81 -15.38
N ILE A 67 -0.84 -16.32 -14.13
CA ILE A 67 -0.17 -17.60 -13.86
C ILE A 67 -0.87 -18.74 -14.60
N GLN A 68 -2.20 -18.78 -14.58
CA GLN A 68 -2.96 -19.85 -15.24
C GLN A 68 -2.83 -19.80 -16.76
N GLN A 69 -2.83 -18.60 -17.35
CA GLN A 69 -2.59 -18.40 -18.76
C GLN A 69 -1.20 -18.91 -19.14
N LYS A 70 -0.16 -18.49 -18.40
CA LYS A 70 1.22 -18.90 -18.66
C LYS A 70 1.46 -20.40 -18.50
N ARG A 71 0.81 -21.05 -17.53
CA ARG A 71 0.83 -22.52 -17.43
C ARG A 71 0.22 -23.22 -18.65
N THR A 72 -0.76 -22.61 -19.30
CA THR A 72 -1.37 -23.20 -20.50
C THR A 72 -0.45 -23.02 -21.72
N GLU A 73 0.28 -21.90 -21.77
CA GLU A 73 1.23 -21.58 -22.85
C GLU A 73 2.57 -22.32 -22.71
N VAL A 74 2.95 -22.80 -21.53
CA VAL A 74 4.28 -23.44 -21.31
C VAL A 74 4.49 -24.67 -22.21
N GLU A 75 3.45 -25.43 -22.49
CA GLU A 75 3.54 -26.67 -23.26
C GLU A 75 3.88 -26.46 -24.75
N SER A 76 3.78 -25.24 -25.26
CA SER A 76 4.20 -24.92 -26.64
C SER A 76 5.68 -24.57 -26.77
N HIS A 77 6.42 -24.44 -25.66
CA HIS A 77 7.82 -24.02 -25.67
C HIS A 77 8.79 -25.20 -25.82
N PRO A 78 10.05 -25.00 -26.24
CA PRO A 78 11.12 -25.99 -26.18
C PRO A 78 11.44 -26.46 -24.75
N PRO A 79 12.00 -27.67 -24.53
CA PRO A 79 12.21 -28.23 -23.20
C PRO A 79 13.05 -27.38 -22.23
N ASP A 80 14.09 -26.71 -22.73
CA ASP A 80 14.97 -25.82 -21.98
C ASP A 80 14.25 -24.53 -21.54
N GLU A 81 13.42 -23.95 -22.41
CA GLU A 81 12.58 -22.80 -22.07
C GLU A 81 11.48 -23.17 -21.07
N ARG A 82 10.91 -24.38 -21.18
CA ARG A 82 9.87 -24.87 -20.24
C ARG A 82 10.36 -24.92 -18.80
N GLU A 83 11.58 -25.40 -18.57
CA GLU A 83 12.13 -25.51 -17.22
C GLU A 83 12.24 -24.12 -16.57
N TYR A 84 12.78 -23.15 -17.31
CA TYR A 84 12.88 -21.77 -16.85
C TYR A 84 11.50 -21.15 -16.57
N ILE A 85 10.56 -21.25 -17.53
CA ILE A 85 9.21 -20.69 -17.39
C ILE A 85 8.49 -21.32 -16.20
N ASN A 86 8.60 -22.64 -16.01
CA ASN A 86 7.99 -23.33 -14.86
C ASN A 86 8.58 -22.87 -13.53
N SER A 87 9.89 -22.60 -13.46
CA SER A 87 10.52 -22.02 -12.28
C SER A 87 9.95 -20.62 -11.98
N CYS A 88 9.81 -19.76 -12.99
CA CYS A 88 9.25 -18.42 -12.83
C CYS A 88 7.76 -18.46 -12.44
N ILE A 89 6.97 -19.37 -13.02
CA ILE A 89 5.58 -19.64 -12.62
C ILE A 89 5.51 -20.10 -11.15
N GLY A 90 6.45 -20.95 -10.73
CA GLY A 90 6.56 -21.42 -9.33
C GLY A 90 6.82 -20.26 -8.36
N GLU A 91 7.78 -19.39 -8.67
CA GLU A 91 8.10 -18.20 -7.89
C GLU A 91 6.88 -17.26 -7.78
N ALA A 92 6.21 -16.97 -8.90
CA ALA A 92 5.01 -16.13 -8.92
C ALA A 92 3.86 -16.74 -8.10
N GLN A 93 3.66 -18.06 -8.18
CA GLN A 93 2.64 -18.76 -7.40
C GLN A 93 2.95 -18.69 -5.90
N GLN A 94 4.22 -18.85 -5.51
CA GLN A 94 4.65 -18.75 -4.12
C GLN A 94 4.32 -17.36 -3.54
N HIS A 95 4.68 -16.29 -4.26
CA HIS A 95 4.38 -14.92 -3.83
C HIS A 95 2.89 -14.62 -3.80
N LEU A 96 2.10 -15.17 -4.74
CA LEU A 96 0.65 -15.04 -4.72
C LEU A 96 0.04 -15.69 -3.47
N ASP A 97 0.52 -16.87 -3.08
CA ASP A 97 0.00 -17.57 -1.92
C ASP A 97 0.40 -16.92 -0.59
N GLU A 98 1.62 -16.35 -0.50
CA GLU A 98 2.03 -15.57 0.66
C GLU A 98 1.25 -14.24 0.76
N LEU A 99 0.98 -13.57 -0.37
CA LEU A 99 0.13 -12.37 -0.40
C LEU A 99 -1.29 -12.69 0.09
N LYS A 100 -1.90 -13.80 -0.37
CA LYS A 100 -3.21 -14.27 0.11
C LYS A 100 -3.22 -14.48 1.62
N LYS A 101 -2.17 -15.10 2.16
CA LYS A 101 -2.01 -15.34 3.60
C LYS A 101 -1.92 -14.04 4.40
N LYS A 102 -1.09 -13.08 3.94
CA LYS A 102 -0.96 -11.75 4.57
C LYS A 102 -2.26 -10.98 4.53
N VAL A 103 -2.95 -10.93 3.38
CA VAL A 103 -4.26 -10.27 3.25
C VAL A 103 -5.30 -10.92 4.17
N LYS A 104 -5.34 -12.26 4.28
CA LYS A 104 -6.23 -12.96 5.21
C LYS A 104 -5.96 -12.57 6.66
N TYR A 105 -4.69 -12.48 7.06
CA TYR A 105 -4.30 -12.06 8.41
C TYR A 105 -4.73 -10.62 8.68
N ILE A 106 -4.43 -9.70 7.76
CA ILE A 106 -4.81 -8.28 7.78
C ILE A 106 -6.32 -8.12 7.97
N ARG A 107 -7.13 -8.87 7.20
CA ARG A 107 -8.59 -8.87 7.33
C ARG A 107 -9.05 -9.39 8.70
N GLY A 108 -8.45 -10.48 9.18
CA GLY A 108 -8.73 -11.03 10.52
C GLY A 108 -8.44 -10.02 11.64
N PHE A 109 -7.26 -9.39 11.58
CA PHE A 109 -6.86 -8.35 12.52
C PHE A 109 -7.87 -7.17 12.55
N ALA A 110 -8.31 -6.72 11.38
CA ALA A 110 -9.23 -5.60 11.27
C ALA A 110 -10.64 -5.85 11.82
N ILE A 111 -11.12 -7.10 11.77
CA ILE A 111 -12.42 -7.48 12.32
C ILE A 111 -12.46 -7.24 13.84
N HIS A 112 -11.32 -7.39 14.52
CA HIS A 112 -11.21 -7.22 15.97
C HIS A 112 -11.02 -5.77 16.43
N ILE A 113 -10.86 -4.81 15.49
CA ILE A 113 -10.74 -3.40 15.81
C ILE A 113 -12.14 -2.77 15.80
N GLU A 114 -12.74 -2.66 16.99
CA GLU A 114 -14.00 -1.94 17.19
C GLU A 114 -13.81 -0.42 17.17
N LYS A 115 -12.75 0.06 17.82
CA LYS A 115 -12.28 1.45 17.85
C LYS A 115 -10.77 1.50 17.70
N TYR A 116 -10.27 2.57 17.13
CA TYR A 116 -8.87 2.76 16.85
C TYR A 116 -8.14 3.07 18.14
N ASP A 117 -7.18 2.20 18.45
CA ASP A 117 -6.23 2.39 19.52
C ASP A 117 -4.91 2.88 18.92
N PRO A 118 -4.43 4.10 19.24
CA PRO A 118 -3.11 4.58 18.82
C PRO A 118 -1.96 3.62 19.13
N ALA A 119 -2.09 2.78 20.17
CA ALA A 119 -1.09 1.76 20.49
C ALA A 119 -0.93 0.72 19.37
N LEU A 120 -1.97 0.49 18.56
CA LEU A 120 -1.96 -0.43 17.43
C LEU A 120 -1.31 0.15 16.16
N GLN A 121 -0.98 1.44 16.15
CA GLN A 121 -0.43 2.11 14.96
C GLN A 121 0.83 1.41 14.44
N HIS A 122 1.74 1.02 15.33
CA HIS A 122 2.97 0.29 14.95
C HIS A 122 2.65 -1.06 14.29
N THR A 123 1.63 -1.78 14.78
CA THR A 123 1.19 -3.05 14.21
C THR A 123 0.58 -2.82 12.83
N ILE A 124 -0.25 -1.79 12.68
CA ILE A 124 -0.87 -1.42 11.40
C ILE A 124 0.20 -1.08 10.36
N ASP A 125 1.21 -0.31 10.74
CA ASP A 125 2.30 0.07 9.84
C ASP A 125 3.16 -1.13 9.43
N SER A 126 3.47 -2.02 10.37
CA SER A 126 4.15 -3.29 10.06
C SER A 126 3.34 -4.15 9.10
N LEU A 127 2.02 -4.27 9.28
CA LEU A 127 1.16 -5.03 8.39
C LEU A 127 1.04 -4.43 6.99
N LYS A 128 1.05 -3.09 6.89
CA LYS A 128 1.11 -2.39 5.60
C LYS A 128 2.42 -2.69 4.89
N GLU A 129 3.54 -2.58 5.59
CA GLU A 129 4.85 -2.86 5.02
C GLU A 129 4.94 -4.30 4.52
N ASP A 130 4.53 -5.26 5.34
CA ASP A 130 4.47 -6.68 5.00
C ASP A 130 3.66 -6.95 3.72
N TYR A 131 2.51 -6.29 3.59
CA TYR A 131 1.66 -6.37 2.41
C TYR A 131 2.37 -5.81 1.17
N PHE A 132 2.94 -4.60 1.26
CA PHE A 132 3.58 -3.95 0.13
C PHE A 132 4.83 -4.70 -0.33
N GLN A 133 5.66 -5.17 0.59
CA GLN A 133 6.82 -5.96 0.26
C GLN A 133 6.44 -7.22 -0.54
N GLU A 134 5.40 -7.94 -0.12
CA GLU A 134 4.97 -9.14 -0.82
C GLU A 134 4.27 -8.83 -2.15
N LYS A 135 3.48 -7.75 -2.21
CA LYS A 135 2.90 -7.24 -3.46
C LYS A 135 3.99 -6.96 -4.50
N TYR A 136 5.06 -6.28 -4.13
CA TYR A 136 6.14 -5.95 -5.07
C TYR A 136 6.90 -7.19 -5.53
N LYS A 137 7.15 -8.16 -4.65
CA LYS A 137 7.75 -9.45 -5.05
C LYS A 137 6.87 -10.20 -6.04
N LEU A 138 5.56 -10.22 -5.81
CA LEU A 138 4.61 -10.81 -6.75
C LEU A 138 4.65 -10.09 -8.10
N GLU A 139 4.61 -8.76 -8.10
CA GLU A 139 4.70 -7.97 -9.35
C GLU A 139 6.00 -8.23 -10.10
N ASP A 140 7.13 -8.34 -9.40
CA ASP A 140 8.42 -8.64 -10.02
C ASP A 140 8.50 -10.07 -10.54
N ALA A 141 7.92 -11.05 -9.83
CA ALA A 141 7.82 -12.43 -10.32
C ALA A 141 6.91 -12.53 -11.55
N LEU A 142 5.79 -11.80 -11.57
CA LEU A 142 4.87 -11.76 -12.72
C LEU A 142 5.50 -11.11 -13.97
N LYS A 143 6.45 -10.18 -13.82
CA LYS A 143 7.18 -9.60 -14.96
C LYS A 143 8.13 -10.59 -15.64
N LYS A 144 8.50 -11.68 -14.95
CA LYS A 144 9.41 -12.71 -15.46
C LYS A 144 8.69 -13.81 -16.26
N ILE A 145 7.36 -13.87 -16.22
CA ILE A 145 6.55 -14.90 -16.92
C ILE A 145 5.86 -14.35 -18.17
#